data_AF-A0A2S6M7I3-F1
#
_entry.id   AF-A0A2S6M7I3-F1
#
_cell.length_a   1.000
_cell.length_b   1.000
_cell.length_c   1.000
_cell.angle_alpha   90.00
_cell.angle_beta   90.00
_cell.angle_gamma   90.00
#
_symmetry.space_group_name_H-M   'P 1'
#
loop_
_entity.id
_entity.type
_entity.pdbx_description
1 polymer ?
#
loop_
_entity_poly.entity_id
_entity_poly.type
_entity_poly.pdbx_seq_one_letter_code
_entity_poly.pdbx_strand_id
1 'polypeptide(L)' 'MAKRHTKSSPPWKEGDPIAVARLEWCLDRLADNMRQSPQGGEVYLPIWERLESEIASLKAKEAMMERARVRAARLMEEKK' A
#
# COMPACT_ATOMS: atom_id res chain seq x y z
N MET A 1 -30.33 19.07 5.77
CA MET A 1 -29.24 18.29 6.41
C MET A 1 -28.52 17.50 5.32
N ALA A 2 -27.26 17.85 5.01
CA ALA A 2 -26.53 17.22 3.92
C ALA A 2 -26.23 15.74 4.24
N LYS A 3 -26.59 14.85 3.31
CA LYS A 3 -26.33 13.42 3.41
C LYS A 3 -24.82 13.23 3.52
N ARG A 4 -24.34 12.71 4.67
CA ARG A 4 -22.94 12.30 4.85
C ARG A 4 -22.64 11.27 3.77
N HIS A 5 -21.84 11.67 2.77
CA HIS A 5 -21.31 10.76 1.78
C HIS A 5 -20.63 9.64 2.56
N THR A 6 -21.11 8.41 2.45
CA THR A 6 -20.51 7.22 3.04
C THR A 6 -19.18 6.98 2.33
N LYS A 7 -18.15 7.76 2.70
CA LYS A 7 -16.77 7.55 2.23
C LYS A 7 -16.39 6.18 2.79
N SER A 8 -16.40 5.18 1.90
CA SER A 8 -16.10 3.76 2.10
C SER A 8 -15.28 3.51 3.36
N SER A 9 -15.81 2.71 4.28
CA SER A 9 -14.99 2.18 5.37
C SER A 9 -13.76 1.47 4.79
N PRO A 10 -12.59 1.55 5.45
CA PRO A 10 -11.44 0.80 5.03
C PRO A 10 -11.76 -0.72 5.02
N PRO A 11 -11.29 -1.47 4.03
CA PRO A 11 -11.57 -2.91 3.92
C PRO A 11 -10.78 -3.78 4.93
N TRP A 12 -10.07 -3.17 5.89
CA TRP A 12 -9.28 -3.86 6.92
C TRP A 12 -9.74 -3.47 8.33
N LYS A 13 -9.40 -4.30 9.31
CA LYS A 13 -9.63 -4.05 10.74
C LYS A 13 -8.39 -3.52 11.45
N GLU A 14 -8.59 -2.98 12.64
CA GLU A 14 -7.50 -2.59 13.52
C GLU A 14 -6.71 -3.84 13.95
N GLY A 15 -5.38 -3.77 13.84
CA GLY A 15 -4.48 -4.91 14.08
C GLY A 15 -4.09 -5.69 12.83
N ASP A 16 -4.76 -5.49 11.68
CA ASP A 16 -4.37 -6.15 10.43
C ASP A 16 -2.99 -5.65 9.97
N PRO A 17 -2.11 -6.55 9.48
CA PRO A 17 -0.82 -6.18 8.91
C PRO A 17 -0.94 -5.12 7.82
N ILE A 18 0.04 -4.23 7.73
CA ILE A 18 0.10 -3.24 6.66
C ILE A 18 0.50 -3.97 5.37
N ALA A 19 -0.47 -4.14 4.48
CA ALA A 19 -0.28 -4.71 3.14
C ALA A 19 -0.23 -3.61 2.06
N VAL A 20 0.31 -3.95 0.89
CA VAL A 20 0.34 -3.08 -0.30
C VAL A 20 -1.05 -2.51 -0.62
N ALA A 21 -2.09 -3.36 -0.62
CA ALA A 21 -3.47 -2.96 -0.91
C ALA A 21 -4.00 -1.88 0.06
N ARG A 22 -3.53 -1.88 1.31
CA ARG A 22 -3.89 -0.87 2.30
C ARG A 22 -3.24 0.48 2.00
N LEU A 23 -1.97 0.48 1.59
CA LEU A 23 -1.26 1.70 1.20
C LEU A 23 -1.84 2.29 -0.09
N GLU A 24 -2.18 1.44 -1.07
CA GLU A 24 -2.82 1.86 -2.33
C GLU A 24 -4.20 2.51 -2.06
N TRP A 25 -5.02 1.91 -1.18
CA TRP A 25 -6.28 2.54 -0.77
C TRP A 25 -6.09 3.91 -0.10
N CYS A 26 -5.05 4.07 0.73
CA CYS A 26 -4.73 5.35 1.35
C CYS A 26 -4.34 6.41 0.30
N LEU A 27 -3.57 6.02 -0.72
CA LEU A 27 -3.24 6.91 -1.84
C LEU A 27 -4.49 7.33 -2.62
N ASP A 28 -5.42 6.42 -2.89
CA ASP A 28 -6.69 6.75 -3.57
C ASP A 28 -7.51 7.78 -2.78
N ARG A 29 -7.52 7.67 -1.45
CA ARG A 29 -8.18 8.67 -0.58
C ARG A 29 -7.42 9.99 -0.58
N LEU A 30 -6.10 9.96 -0.59
CA LEU A 30 -5.26 11.16 -0.63
C LEU A 30 -5.48 11.92 -1.93
N ALA A 31 -5.51 11.23 -3.08
CA ALA A 31 -5.83 11.81 -4.38
C ALA A 31 -7.22 12.47 -4.42
N ASP A 32 -8.24 11.82 -3.86
CA ASP A 32 -9.60 12.40 -3.81
C ASP A 32 -9.63 13.66 -2.92
N ASN A 33 -8.88 13.68 -1.81
CA ASN A 33 -8.75 14.87 -0.95
C ASN A 33 -7.98 16.01 -1.65
N MET A 34 -6.89 15.71 -2.34
CA MET A 34 -6.13 16.69 -3.14
C MET A 34 -6.99 17.28 -4.25
N ARG A 35 -7.80 16.46 -4.93
CA ARG A 35 -8.76 16.92 -5.94
C ARG A 35 -9.82 17.86 -5.34
N GLN A 36 -10.28 17.58 -4.12
CA GLN A 36 -11.31 18.37 -3.44
C GLN A 36 -10.80 19.70 -2.88
N SER A 37 -9.49 19.84 -2.66
CA SER A 37 -8.86 21.06 -2.13
C SER A 37 -7.67 21.49 -3.01
N PRO A 38 -7.93 22.17 -4.14
CA PRO A 38 -6.88 22.61 -5.06
C PRO A 38 -5.87 23.56 -4.39
N GLN A 39 -6.32 24.33 -3.39
CA GLN A 39 -5.48 25.16 -2.54
C GLN A 39 -5.07 24.33 -1.32
N GLY A 40 -3.76 24.11 -1.14
CA GLY A 40 -3.21 23.31 -0.04
C GLY A 40 -3.02 21.82 -0.34
N GLY A 41 -3.31 21.36 -1.56
CA GLY A 41 -3.03 19.98 -1.99
C GLY A 41 -1.56 19.57 -1.84
N GLU A 42 -0.65 20.53 -1.94
CA GLU A 42 0.80 20.34 -1.75
C GLU A 42 1.18 19.82 -0.37
N VAL A 43 0.38 20.11 0.68
CA VAL A 43 0.59 19.58 2.04
C VAL A 43 0.52 18.05 2.09
N TYR A 44 -0.17 17.44 1.13
CA TYR A 44 -0.29 15.99 1.04
C TYR A 44 0.84 15.33 0.25
N LEU A 45 1.64 16.08 -0.52
CA LEU A 45 2.73 15.52 -1.33
C LEU A 45 3.77 14.74 -0.50
N PRO A 46 4.24 15.22 0.66
CA PRO A 46 5.18 14.45 1.48
C PRO A 46 4.58 13.13 1.98
N ILE A 47 3.27 13.08 2.21
CA ILE A 47 2.56 11.87 2.63
C ILE A 47 2.46 10.90 1.45
N TRP A 48 2.15 11.42 0.26
CA TRP A 48 2.10 10.66 -0.98
C TRP A 48 3.42 9.96 -1.27
N GLU A 49 4.52 10.72 -1.31
CA GLU A 49 5.86 10.21 -1.61
C GLU A 49 6.28 9.11 -0.63
N ARG A 50 5.99 9.31 0.66
CA ARG A 50 6.26 8.29 1.68
C ARG A 50 5.48 7.00 1.41
N LEU A 51 4.19 7.09 1.10
CA LEU A 51 3.35 5.92 0.83
C LEU A 51 3.84 5.16 -0.42
N GLU A 52 4.24 5.87 -1.48
CA GLU A 52 4.81 5.24 -2.67
C GLU A 52 6.14 4.51 -2.36
N SER A 53 7.01 5.12 -1.55
CA SER A 53 8.26 4.51 -1.12
C SER A 53 8.03 3.21 -0.32
N GLU A 54 7.05 3.23 0.59
CA GLU A 54 6.68 2.04 1.38
C GLU A 54 6.09 0.93 0.49
N ILE A 55 5.27 1.27 -0.50
CA ILE A 55 4.75 0.31 -1.49
C ILE A 55 5.92 -0.34 -2.25
N ALA A 56 6.87 0.46 -2.73
CA ALA A 56 8.04 -0.05 -3.44
C ALA A 56 8.87 -0.98 -2.55
N SER A 57 9.07 -0.62 -1.28
CA SER A 57 9.78 -1.44 -0.29
C SER A 57 9.10 -2.78 -0.02
N LEU A 58 7.78 -2.79 0.16
CA LEU A 58 7.00 -4.02 0.37
C LEU A 58 7.04 -4.93 -0.86
N LYS A 59 6.82 -4.38 -2.05
CA LYS A 59 6.89 -5.14 -3.31
C LYS A 59 8.29 -5.75 -3.52
N ALA A 60 9.35 -5.01 -3.19
CA ALA A 60 10.72 -5.52 -3.26
C ALA A 60 10.98 -6.68 -2.27
N LYS A 61 10.47 -6.56 -1.04
CA LYS A 61 10.57 -7.63 -0.02
C LYS A 61 9.83 -8.89 -0.45
N GLU A 62 8.61 -8.76 -0.98
CA GLU A 62 7.83 -9.88 -1.51
C GLU A 62 8.56 -10.58 -2.66
N ALA A 63 9.09 -9.81 -3.62
CA ALA A 63 9.88 -10.35 -4.73
C ALA A 63 11.16 -11.05 -4.26
N MET A 64 11.83 -10.51 -3.24
CA MET A 64 13.03 -11.13 -2.66
C MET A 64 12.69 -12.45 -1.96
N MET A 65 11.61 -12.49 -1.17
CA MET A 65 11.13 -13.71 -0.52
C MET A 65 10.78 -14.78 -1.53
N GLU A 66 10.14 -14.42 -2.64
CA GLU A 66 9.81 -15.37 -3.69
C GLU A 66 11.06 -15.96 -4.36
N ARG A 67 12.06 -15.13 -4.68
CA ARG A 67 13.35 -15.61 -5.18
C ARG A 67 14.04 -16.56 -4.20
N ALA A 68 14.00 -16.24 -2.90
CA ALA A 68 14.57 -17.09 -1.86
C ALA A 68 13.85 -18.46 -1.79
N ARG A 69 12.52 -18.48 -1.90
CA ARG A 69 11.72 -19.72 -1.96
C ARG A 69 12.07 -20.57 -3.17
N VAL A 70 12.13 -19.98 -4.36
CA VAL A 70 12.52 -20.69 -5.59
C VAL A 70 13.93 -21.28 -5.47
N ARG A 71 14.87 -20.51 -4.91
CA ARG A 71 16.24 -20.99 -4.66
C ARG A 71 16.26 -22.17 -3.70
N ALA A 72 15.50 -22.09 -2.60
CA ALA A 72 15.41 -23.15 -1.60
C ALA A 72 14.79 -24.43 -2.20
N ALA A 73 13.73 -24.31 -3.01
CA ALA A 73 13.10 -25.44 -3.67
C ALA A 73 14.09 -26.20 -4.57
N ARG A 74 14.84 -25.48 -5.42
CA ARG A 74 15.87 -26.07 -6.29
C ARG A 74 16.94 -26.83 -5.50
N LEU A 75 17.43 -26.23 -4.42
CA LEU A 75 18.45 -26.86 -3.55
C LEU A 75 17.94 -28.13 -2.86
N MET A 76 16.63 -28.23 -2.60
CA MET A 76 16.02 -29.42 -2.02
C MET A 76 15.83 -30.54 -3.05
N GLU A 77 15.54 -30.18 -4.30
CA GLU A 77 15.45 -31.14 -5.42
C GLU A 77 16.82 -31.72 -5.79
N GLU A 78 17.89 -30.92 -5.80
CA GLU A 78 19.27 -31.36 -6.09
C GLU A 78 19.85 -32.31 -5.01
N LYS A 79 19.29 -32.32 -3.79
CA LYS A 79 19.74 -33.15 -2.67
C LYS A 79 19.05 -34.52 -2.59
N LYS A 80 18.12 -34.82 -3.49
CA LYS A 80 17.33 -36.05 -3.50
C LYS A 80 17.81 -36.99 -4.59
#